data_AF-A0A183BBP8-F1
#
_entry.id   AF-A0A183BBP8-F1
#
_cell.length_a   1.000
_cell.length_b   1.000
_cell.length_c   1.000
_cell.angle_alpha   90.00
_cell.angle_beta   90.00
_cell.angle_gamma   90.00
#
_symmetry.space_group_name_H-M   'P 1'
#
loop_
_entity.id
_entity.type
_entity.pdbx_description
1 polymer ?
#
loop_
_entity_poly.entity_id
_entity_poly.type
_entity_poly.pdbx_seq_one_letter_code
_entity_poly.pdbx_strand_id
1 'polypeptide(L)'
;LAQQAMRKAAFEDFPSMLQSCRQIDGDRTGEIDRELLRRICLSYHLPIPDDMLNAIMQYSATQSGTIRYELFISQLNWRCHSIEATPTVPCEYTGNLKVDWESTSKGDTPVSLGRESKPQEQLIQRVVYQPLFDDLCGTASGCPG
;
A
#
# COMPACT_ATOMS: atom_id res chain seq x y z
N LEU A 1 0.28 -6.98 -0.69
CA LEU A 1 -0.41 -8.26 -0.41
C LEU A 1 0.57 -9.40 -0.10
N ALA A 2 1.51 -9.73 -0.99
CA ALA A 2 2.49 -10.81 -0.79
C ALA A 2 3.30 -10.73 0.53
N GLN A 3 3.95 -9.60 0.79
CA GLN A 3 4.68 -9.36 2.04
C GLN A 3 3.80 -9.51 3.30
N GLN A 4 2.50 -9.19 3.22
CA GLN A 4 1.57 -9.37 4.34
C GLN A 4 1.25 -10.85 4.58
N ALA A 5 1.16 -11.67 3.52
CA ALA A 5 0.98 -13.10 3.62
C ALA A 5 2.23 -13.78 4.20
N MET A 6 3.43 -13.42 3.69
CA MET A 6 4.71 -13.88 4.24
C MET A 6 4.87 -13.53 5.73
N ARG A 7 4.51 -12.30 6.12
CA ARG A 7 4.52 -11.87 7.52
C ARG A 7 3.51 -12.62 8.39
N LYS A 8 2.29 -12.87 7.88
CA LYS A 8 1.26 -13.64 8.61
C LYS A 8 1.68 -15.09 8.86
N ALA A 9 2.41 -15.68 7.92
CA ALA A 9 2.93 -17.04 8.02
C ALA A 9 4.30 -17.12 8.73
N ALA A 10 4.85 -15.99 9.18
CA ALA A 10 6.20 -15.88 9.74
C ALA A 10 7.29 -16.56 8.86
N PHE A 11 7.19 -16.43 7.53
CA PHE A 11 8.18 -16.98 6.62
C PHE A 11 9.47 -16.15 6.68
N GLU A 12 10.60 -16.81 6.94
CA GLU A 12 11.91 -16.16 7.17
C GLU A 12 13.03 -16.66 6.24
N ASP A 13 12.83 -17.78 5.53
CA ASP A 13 13.82 -18.50 4.71
C ASP A 13 14.23 -17.81 3.38
N PHE A 14 14.06 -16.49 3.29
CA PHE A 14 14.57 -15.67 2.18
C PHE A 14 16.06 -15.87 1.86
N PRO A 15 17.01 -15.92 2.83
CA PRO A 15 18.43 -16.12 2.48
C PRO A 15 18.70 -17.54 1.96
N SER A 16 18.01 -18.55 2.49
CA SER A 16 18.06 -19.93 2.01
C SER A 16 17.56 -20.03 0.57
N MET A 17 16.39 -19.45 0.29
CA MET A 17 15.80 -19.39 -1.05
C MET A 17 16.69 -18.64 -2.05
N LEU A 18 17.33 -17.54 -1.62
CA LEU A 18 18.31 -16.80 -2.42
C LEU A 18 19.55 -17.64 -2.74
N GLN A 19 20.03 -18.43 -1.79
CA GLN A 19 21.13 -19.37 -2.00
C GLN A 19 20.75 -20.47 -3.01
N SER A 20 19.53 -21.01 -2.96
CA SER A 20 19.05 -21.96 -3.97
C SER A 20 19.00 -21.36 -5.37
N CYS A 21 18.54 -20.11 -5.53
CA CYS A 21 18.59 -19.42 -6.83
C CYS A 21 20.04 -19.28 -7.34
N ARG A 22 20.97 -18.86 -6.48
CA ARG A 22 22.40 -18.72 -6.81
C ARG A 22 23.14 -20.05 -7.07
N GLN A 23 22.60 -21.18 -6.61
CA GLN A 23 23.13 -22.50 -6.95
C GLN A 23 22.67 -22.98 -8.33
N ILE A 24 21.52 -22.50 -8.80
CA ILE A 24 21.00 -22.76 -10.15
C ILE A 24 21.65 -21.82 -11.17
N ASP A 25 21.82 -20.54 -10.82
CA ASP A 25 22.54 -19.53 -11.61
C ASP A 25 24.06 -19.67 -11.44
N GLY A 26 24.63 -20.77 -11.95
CA GLY A 26 26.06 -21.06 -11.87
C GLY A 26 26.96 -19.99 -12.50
N ASP A 27 26.47 -19.34 -13.57
CA ASP A 27 27.12 -18.23 -14.28
C ASP A 27 26.99 -16.87 -13.56
N ARG A 28 26.20 -16.78 -12.48
CA ARG A 28 25.96 -15.55 -11.69
C ARG A 28 25.40 -14.39 -12.52
N THR A 29 24.51 -14.71 -13.46
CA THR A 29 23.81 -13.73 -14.31
C THR A 29 22.85 -12.84 -13.51
N GLY A 30 22.39 -13.28 -12.35
CA GLY A 30 21.30 -12.64 -11.60
C GLY A 30 19.91 -13.04 -12.10
N GLU A 31 19.83 -13.97 -13.05
CA GLU A 31 18.63 -14.43 -13.72
C GLU A 31 18.48 -15.96 -13.66
N ILE A 32 17.24 -16.45 -13.54
CA ILE A 32 16.93 -17.88 -13.71
C ILE A 32 15.65 -18.08 -14.51
N ASP A 33 15.49 -19.27 -15.08
CA ASP A 33 14.25 -19.63 -15.76
C ASP A 33 13.03 -19.62 -14.82
N ARG A 34 11.88 -19.27 -15.40
CA ARG A 34 10.60 -19.13 -14.70
C ARG A 34 10.06 -20.45 -14.12
N GLU A 35 10.24 -21.58 -14.80
CA GLU A 35 9.89 -22.88 -14.23
C GLU A 35 10.81 -23.25 -13.07
N LEU A 36 12.11 -22.97 -13.18
CA LEU A 36 13.07 -23.25 -12.11
C LEU A 36 12.74 -22.45 -10.86
N LEU A 37 12.48 -21.13 -10.98
CA LEU A 37 12.03 -20.32 -9.85
C LEU A 37 10.72 -20.85 -9.25
N ARG A 38 9.77 -21.29 -10.08
CA ARG A 38 8.50 -21.87 -9.61
C ARG A 38 8.72 -23.16 -8.83
N ARG A 39 9.66 -24.01 -9.24
CA ARG A 39 10.05 -25.22 -8.48
C ARG A 39 10.66 -24.86 -7.12
N ILE A 40 11.53 -23.85 -7.06
CA ILE A 40 12.08 -23.33 -5.79
C ILE A 40 10.94 -22.86 -4.88
N CYS A 41 10.02 -22.03 -5.38
CA CYS A 41 8.88 -21.53 -4.60
C CYS A 41 7.99 -22.63 -4.03
N LEU A 42 7.82 -23.74 -4.75
CA LEU A 42 7.10 -24.92 -4.26
C LEU A 42 7.90 -25.67 -3.18
N SER A 43 9.22 -25.82 -3.34
CA SER A 43 10.10 -26.44 -2.34
C SER A 43 10.16 -25.69 -1.01
N TYR A 44 10.06 -24.35 -1.05
CA TYR A 44 9.99 -23.50 0.14
C TYR A 44 8.56 -23.31 0.68
N HIS A 45 7.56 -24.02 0.14
CA HIS A 45 6.16 -23.97 0.57
C HIS A 45 5.62 -22.54 0.75
N LEU A 46 5.90 -21.66 -0.23
CA LEU A 46 5.58 -20.23 -0.11
C LEU A 46 4.09 -20.00 0.21
N PRO A 47 3.75 -19.28 1.31
CA PRO A 47 2.38 -19.07 1.77
C PRO A 47 1.64 -17.96 1.00
N ILE A 48 1.69 -18.02 -0.33
CA ILE A 48 0.97 -17.12 -1.25
C ILE A 48 0.25 -17.92 -2.34
N PRO A 49 -0.91 -17.45 -2.84
CA PRO A 49 -1.58 -18.09 -3.96
C PRO A 49 -0.78 -17.94 -5.26
N ASP A 50 -0.92 -18.93 -6.14
CA ASP A 50 -0.13 -19.04 -7.37
C ASP A 50 -0.30 -17.86 -8.34
N ASP A 51 -1.50 -17.25 -8.37
CA ASP A 51 -1.78 -16.02 -9.13
C ASP A 51 -0.90 -14.83 -8.67
N MET A 52 -0.75 -14.67 -7.35
CA MET A 52 0.10 -13.64 -6.77
C MET A 52 1.58 -13.93 -7.00
N LEU A 53 1.98 -15.20 -6.90
CA LEU A 53 3.32 -15.65 -7.27
C LEU A 53 3.63 -15.32 -8.73
N ASN A 54 2.71 -15.62 -9.64
CA ASN A 54 2.80 -15.33 -11.07
C ASN A 54 2.93 -13.82 -11.34
N ALA A 55 2.11 -12.98 -10.68
CA ALA A 55 2.20 -11.52 -10.83
C ALA A 55 3.57 -10.96 -10.42
N ILE A 56 4.17 -11.47 -9.33
CA ILE A 56 5.50 -11.05 -8.88
C ILE A 56 6.59 -11.57 -9.84
N MET A 57 6.48 -12.81 -10.32
CA MET A 57 7.36 -13.33 -11.37
C MET A 57 7.28 -12.46 -12.63
N GLN A 58 6.09 -12.08 -13.08
CA GLN A 58 5.92 -11.24 -14.27
C GLN A 58 6.51 -9.84 -14.09
N TYR A 59 6.42 -9.25 -12.89
CA TYR A 59 7.09 -7.98 -12.57
C TYR A 59 8.64 -8.09 -12.55
N SER A 60 9.16 -9.25 -12.13
CA SER A 60 10.61 -9.52 -12.06
C SER A 60 11.20 -10.12 -13.34
N ALA A 61 10.38 -10.37 -14.35
CA ALA A 61 10.80 -10.87 -15.66
C ALA A 61 11.65 -9.86 -16.44
N THR A 62 12.49 -10.37 -17.33
CA THR A 62 13.28 -9.60 -18.31
C THR A 62 12.73 -9.83 -19.71
N GLN A 63 13.27 -9.10 -20.70
CA GLN A 63 12.81 -9.19 -22.10
C GLN A 63 13.09 -10.56 -22.73
N SER A 64 14.04 -11.33 -22.20
CA SER A 64 14.33 -12.72 -22.55
C SER A 64 13.37 -13.75 -21.95
N GLY A 65 12.46 -13.34 -21.05
CA GLY A 65 11.54 -14.23 -20.34
C GLY A 65 12.11 -14.90 -19.09
N THR A 66 13.39 -14.69 -18.80
CA THR A 66 14.05 -15.07 -17.55
C THR A 66 13.64 -14.15 -16.39
N ILE A 67 13.82 -14.59 -15.14
CA ILE A 67 13.40 -13.87 -13.94
C ILE A 67 14.62 -13.41 -13.14
N ARG A 68 14.69 -12.10 -12.83
CA ARG A 68 15.71 -11.55 -11.92
C ARG A 68 15.39 -11.95 -10.48
N TYR A 69 16.03 -13.00 -10.00
CA TYR A 69 15.67 -13.63 -8.73
C TYR A 69 15.96 -12.76 -7.50
N GLU A 70 16.99 -11.90 -7.54
CA GLU A 70 17.28 -10.92 -6.46
C GLU A 70 16.09 -9.94 -6.30
N LEU A 71 15.55 -9.43 -7.41
CA LEU A 71 14.36 -8.55 -7.42
C LEU A 71 13.09 -9.31 -7.00
N PHE A 72 12.91 -10.55 -7.47
CA PHE A 72 11.79 -11.38 -7.03
C PHE A 72 11.80 -11.58 -5.51
N ILE A 73 12.97 -11.88 -4.92
CA ILE A 73 13.12 -12.10 -3.49
C ILE A 73 12.97 -10.81 -2.69
N SER A 74 13.43 -9.65 -3.18
CA SER A 74 13.19 -8.37 -2.51
C SER A 74 11.70 -8.02 -2.43
N GLN A 75 10.92 -8.31 -3.48
CA GLN A 75 9.46 -8.09 -3.47
C GLN A 75 8.70 -9.02 -2.50
N LEU A 76 9.24 -10.20 -2.20
CA LEU A 76 8.68 -11.11 -1.20
C LEU A 76 9.12 -10.79 0.24
N ASN A 77 10.36 -10.30 0.40
CA ASN A 77 10.96 -10.07 1.70
C ASN A 77 10.23 -8.94 2.44
N TRP A 78 9.53 -9.31 3.52
CA TRP A 78 8.77 -8.37 4.36
C TRP A 78 9.61 -7.77 5.50
N ARG A 79 10.84 -8.24 5.71
CA ARG A 79 11.77 -7.67 6.68
C ARG A 79 12.76 -6.69 6.07
N CYS A 80 13.08 -6.83 4.79
CA CYS A 80 13.92 -5.86 4.07
C CYS A 80 13.10 -4.67 3.54
N HIS A 81 12.41 -3.97 4.44
CA HIS A 81 11.97 -2.59 4.21
C HIS A 81 13.07 -1.62 4.67
N SER A 82 14.31 -1.82 4.21
CA SER A 82 15.31 -0.73 4.20
C SER A 82 14.92 0.23 3.08
N ILE A 83 14.72 1.49 3.44
CA ILE A 83 14.14 2.51 2.56
C ILE A 83 15.25 3.06 1.68
N GLU A 84 15.49 2.41 0.54
CA GLU A 84 16.51 2.83 -0.41
C GLU A 84 15.83 3.22 -1.73
N ALA A 85 15.95 4.51 -2.08
CA ALA A 85 15.33 5.20 -3.22
C ALA A 85 13.85 5.65 -3.12
N THR A 86 13.44 6.21 -1.97
CA THR A 86 12.58 7.40 -2.01
C THR A 86 13.39 8.61 -1.55
N PRO A 87 13.47 9.73 -2.31
CA PRO A 87 13.99 10.96 -1.75
C PRO A 87 13.07 11.38 -0.61
N THR A 88 13.60 11.39 0.61
CA THR A 88 12.87 11.80 1.80
C THR A 88 12.48 13.27 1.65
N VAL A 89 11.26 13.54 1.18
CA VAL A 89 10.63 14.82 1.48
C VAL A 89 10.61 14.94 3.00
N PRO A 90 11.18 15.99 3.60
CA PRO A 90 11.06 16.18 5.03
C PRO A 90 9.58 16.44 5.32
N CYS A 91 8.88 15.42 5.82
CA CYS A 91 7.58 15.61 6.45
C CYS A 91 7.82 16.35 7.77
N GLU A 92 7.96 17.67 7.67
CA GLU A 92 8.00 18.60 8.80
C GLU A 92 6.58 18.73 9.38
N TYR A 93 6.04 17.61 9.84
CA TYR A 93 4.76 17.55 10.56
C TYR A 93 5.03 17.68 12.06
N THR A 94 5.34 18.90 12.48
CA THR A 94 5.24 19.35 13.88
C THR A 94 3.77 19.61 14.25
N GLY A 95 2.91 18.64 13.97
CA GLY A 95 1.49 18.63 14.32
C GLY A 95 1.23 17.62 15.43
N ASN A 96 1.08 18.09 16.66
CA ASN A 96 0.97 17.24 17.83
C ASN A 96 -0.34 16.44 17.84
N LEU A 97 -0.32 15.20 17.31
CA LEU A 97 -1.47 14.31 17.36
C LEU A 97 -1.61 13.65 18.74
N LYS A 98 -2.00 14.44 19.75
CA LYS A 98 -2.61 13.91 20.97
C LYS A 98 -4.06 13.52 20.66
N VAL A 99 -4.27 12.25 20.36
CA VAL A 99 -5.61 11.63 20.38
C VAL A 99 -6.01 11.31 21.82
N ASP A 100 -6.48 12.32 22.56
CA ASP A 100 -7.26 12.06 23.78
C ASP A 100 -8.68 11.71 23.36
N TRP A 101 -9.02 10.43 23.51
CA TRP A 101 -10.25 9.83 23.00
C TRP A 101 -11.35 9.87 24.06
N GLU A 102 -11.84 11.07 24.35
CA GLU A 102 -12.86 11.29 25.38
C GLU A 102 -14.18 11.83 24.80
N SER A 103 -15.27 11.16 25.18
CA SER A 103 -16.60 11.28 24.59
C SER A 103 -17.19 12.68 24.65
N THR A 104 -17.66 13.19 23.49
CA THR A 104 -18.38 14.46 23.44
C THR A 104 -19.73 14.38 24.13
N SER A 105 -19.86 14.95 25.33
CA SER A 105 -21.18 15.32 25.87
C SER A 105 -21.09 16.56 26.77
N LYS A 106 -21.84 17.60 26.36
CA LYS A 106 -21.99 18.94 26.96
C LYS A 106 -20.76 19.84 26.82
N GLY A 107 -20.99 21.02 26.25
CA GLY A 107 -19.95 22.02 26.03
C GLY A 107 -19.81 22.98 27.19
N ASP A 108 -18.62 23.58 27.27
CA ASP A 108 -18.37 24.92 27.77
C ASP A 108 -17.20 25.51 26.94
N THR A 109 -17.11 26.84 26.83
CA THR A 109 -16.15 27.51 25.95
C THR A 109 -14.88 27.96 26.70
N PRO A 110 -13.68 27.46 26.35
CA PRO A 110 -12.44 28.05 26.85
C PRO A 110 -12.13 29.39 26.14
N VAL A 111 -11.66 30.35 26.93
CA VAL A 111 -11.59 31.77 26.57
C VAL A 111 -10.49 32.12 25.55
N SER A 112 -10.77 33.11 24.68
CA SER A 112 -9.81 33.61 23.69
C SER A 112 -8.77 34.57 24.28
N LEU A 113 -7.48 34.19 24.22
CA LEU A 113 -6.33 35.10 24.32
C LEU A 113 -5.18 34.52 23.47
N GLY A 114 -4.71 35.12 22.37
CA GLY A 114 -5.19 36.30 21.65
C GLY A 114 -4.08 36.91 20.80
N ARG A 115 -4.16 36.80 19.46
CA ARG A 115 -3.63 37.78 18.49
C ARG A 115 -4.06 37.45 17.05
N GLU A 116 -4.63 38.46 16.40
CA GLU A 116 -5.13 38.45 15.02
C GLU A 116 -4.06 38.96 14.02
N SER A 117 -4.27 39.21 12.71
CA SER A 117 -5.43 39.19 11.77
C SER A 117 -4.84 39.31 10.33
N LYS A 118 -5.19 38.59 9.23
CA LYS A 118 -5.96 37.36 8.94
C LYS A 118 -5.39 36.71 7.64
N PRO A 119 -5.61 35.41 7.32
CA PRO A 119 -5.31 34.83 6.01
C PRO A 119 -6.26 35.32 4.91
N GLN A 120 -5.79 35.31 3.66
CA GLN A 120 -6.53 35.79 2.48
C GLN A 120 -7.60 34.78 2.04
N GLU A 121 -8.84 34.94 2.50
CA GLU A 121 -9.99 34.20 1.97
C GLU A 121 -10.26 34.57 0.51
N GLN A 122 -9.82 33.71 -0.42
CA GLN A 122 -10.45 33.63 -1.74
C GLN A 122 -11.52 32.55 -1.69
N LEU A 123 -12.76 33.02 -1.81
CA LEU A 123 -14.02 32.35 -1.57
C LEU A 123 -14.19 31.06 -2.41
N ILE A 124 -13.81 29.90 -1.86
CA ILE A 124 -14.23 28.60 -2.44
C ILE A 124 -15.73 28.47 -2.17
N GLN A 125 -16.56 28.73 -3.18
CA GLN A 125 -18.02 28.63 -3.03
C GLN A 125 -18.42 27.19 -2.72
N ARG A 126 -19.19 27.04 -1.63
CA ARG A 126 -19.71 25.76 -1.17
C ARG A 126 -20.71 25.22 -2.21
N VAL A 127 -20.33 24.16 -2.91
CA VAL A 127 -21.22 23.45 -3.85
C VAL A 127 -22.43 22.90 -3.10
N VAL A 128 -23.63 23.23 -3.57
CA VAL A 128 -24.90 22.78 -2.99
C VAL A 128 -25.44 21.62 -3.82
N TYR A 129 -25.47 20.42 -3.25
CA TYR A 129 -25.88 19.19 -3.93
C TYR A 129 -27.39 18.91 -3.91
N GLN A 130 -28.20 19.75 -3.24
CA GLN A 130 -29.66 19.58 -3.15
C GLN A 130 -30.38 19.39 -4.51
N PRO A 131 -30.13 20.19 -5.57
CA PRO A 131 -30.81 19.97 -6.85
C PRO A 131 -30.41 18.66 -7.55
N LEU A 132 -29.32 18.01 -7.14
CA LEU A 132 -28.90 16.71 -7.66
C LEU A 132 -29.63 15.54 -6.97
N PHE A 133 -30.18 15.76 -5.77
CA PHE A 133 -30.97 14.76 -5.05
C PHE A 133 -32.41 14.69 -5.58
N ASP A 134 -33.02 15.84 -5.88
CA ASP A 134 -34.41 15.94 -6.39
C ASP A 134 -34.58 15.21 -7.74
N ASP A 135 -33.56 15.26 -8.61
CA ASP A 135 -33.54 14.56 -9.92
C ASP A 135 -33.47 13.02 -9.77
N LEU A 136 -32.84 12.54 -8.69
CA LEU A 136 -32.69 11.11 -8.38
C LEU A 136 -33.89 10.52 -7.64
N CYS A 137 -34.60 11.31 -6.82
CA CYS A 137 -35.85 10.91 -6.17
C CYS A 137 -37.07 11.50 -6.89
N GLY A 138 -37.37 10.95 -8.07
CA GLY A 138 -38.47 11.38 -8.94
C GLY A 138 -39.75 11.70 -8.17
N THR A 139 -40.25 12.92 -8.38
CA THR A 139 -41.34 13.51 -7.60
C THR A 139 -42.62 12.69 -7.69
N ALA A 140 -43.11 12.23 -6.53
CA ALA A 140 -44.39 11.54 -6.43
C ALA A 140 -45.53 12.54 -6.72
N SER A 141 -46.01 12.54 -7.96
CA SER A 141 -47.13 13.35 -8.42
C SER A 141 -48.39 13.06 -7.58
N GLY A 142 -48.88 14.04 -6.83
CA GLY A 142 -50.10 13.91 -6.04
C GLY A 142 -51.33 13.67 -6.92
N CYS A 143 -52.20 12.76 -6.49
CA CYS A 143 -53.54 12.61 -7.06
C CYS A 143 -54.48 13.67 -6.44
N PRO A 144 -55.28 14.40 -7.23
CA PRO A 144 -56.39 15.17 -6.69
C PRO A 144 -57.50 14.22 -6.19
N GLY A 145 -58.21 14.63 -5.14
CA GLY A 145 -59.41 13.97 -4.62
C GLY A 145 -60.71 14.52 -5.19
#